data_AF-A0A1Y1SH74-F1
#
_entry.id   AF-A0A1Y1SH74-F1
#
_cell.length_a   1.000
_cell.length_b   1.000
_cell.length_c   1.000
_cell.angle_alpha   90.00
_cell.angle_beta   90.00
_cell.angle_gamma   90.00
#
_symmetry.space_group_name_H-M   'P 1'
#
loop_
_entity.id
_entity.type
_entity.pdbx_description
1 polymer ?
#
loop_
_entity_poly.entity_id
_entity_poly.type
_entity_poly.pdbx_seq_one_letter_code
_entity_poly.pdbx_strand_id
1 'polypeptide(L)'
;MKKYLSLAAGLALSSGAMFSAPAAAEVTGNIGVASQYVFRGLVFGDPQVSGGVDWSGAGGLYAGTWISSAAGEQEVDFYAGWANDTFDIGYLYYYFPDALGTQDAAEVYASAAFGPVSLGVAYAPSGFSNVDDDDYVYANVGLDFALSDKASMTLHAGMTEFMDDAFDDASYVDYAITFGFGDLYVMVSDTDIDDQEPTFTVGYGWSFDDIL
;
A
#
# COMPACT_ATOMS: atom_id res chain seq x y z
N MET A 1 29.83 -3.42 7.17
CA MET A 1 28.96 -2.23 7.25
C MET A 1 27.57 -2.70 6.88
N LYS A 2 26.66 -2.80 7.86
CA LYS A 2 25.27 -3.23 7.63
C LYS A 2 24.62 -2.16 6.77
N LYS A 3 24.23 -2.49 5.54
CA LYS A 3 23.47 -1.59 4.67
C LYS A 3 22.04 -1.60 5.21
N TYR A 4 21.73 -0.65 6.07
CA TYR A 4 20.35 -0.33 6.41
C TYR A 4 19.75 0.31 5.16
N LEU A 5 19.06 -0.48 4.35
CA LEU A 5 18.15 0.07 3.34
C LEU A 5 16.94 0.51 4.15
N SER A 6 16.88 1.80 4.50
CA SER A 6 15.72 2.40 5.12
C SER A 6 14.54 2.22 4.17
N LEU A 7 13.63 1.31 4.53
CA LEU A 7 12.34 1.14 3.90
C LEU A 7 11.48 2.32 4.36
N ALA A 8 11.68 3.49 3.74
CA ALA A 8 10.86 4.65 4.01
C ALA A 8 9.44 4.36 3.52
N ALA A 9 8.49 4.50 4.45
CA ALA A 9 7.06 4.31 4.31
C ALA A 9 6.50 4.78 2.96
N GLY A 10 6.35 3.83 2.03
CA GLY A 10 5.52 3.97 0.83
C GLY A 10 4.06 3.81 1.25
N LEU A 11 3.53 4.83 1.92
CA LEU A 11 2.14 4.88 2.35
C LEU A 11 1.25 4.88 1.09
N ALA A 12 0.48 3.80 0.94
CA ALA A 12 -0.68 3.62 0.05
C ALA A 12 -0.49 3.16 -1.42
N LEU A 13 0.72 3.05 -1.98
CA LEU A 13 0.88 2.42 -3.31
C LEU A 13 2.03 1.45 -3.33
N SER A 14 1.71 0.24 -3.80
CA SER A 14 2.47 -1.00 -3.71
C SER A 14 2.36 -1.67 -2.34
N SER A 15 1.89 -2.91 -2.38
CA SER A 15 2.22 -3.98 -1.44
C SER A 15 3.73 -4.22 -1.42
N GLY A 16 4.50 -3.17 -1.10
CA GLY A 16 5.95 -3.14 -1.07
C GLY A 16 6.41 -3.97 0.11
N ALA A 17 7.03 -5.11 -0.21
CA ALA A 17 7.50 -6.10 0.75
C ALA A 17 8.16 -5.43 1.97
N MET A 18 7.53 -5.60 3.13
CA MET A 18 8.18 -5.28 4.40
C MET A 18 9.27 -6.32 4.65
N PHE A 19 10.50 -6.00 4.25
CA PHE A 19 11.65 -6.85 4.53
C PHE A 19 12.03 -6.75 6.01
N SER A 20 11.41 -7.59 6.83
CA SER A 20 11.79 -7.77 8.23
C SER A 20 13.07 -8.60 8.30
N ALA A 21 14.19 -7.97 8.68
CA ALA A 21 15.40 -8.71 9.03
C ALA A 21 15.19 -9.46 10.35
N PRO A 22 15.79 -10.65 10.57
CA PRO A 22 15.64 -11.39 11.81
C PRO A 22 16.41 -10.69 12.94
N ALA A 23 15.75 -9.76 13.61
CA ALA A 23 16.17 -9.18 14.87
C ALA A 23 15.12 -9.50 15.95
N ALA A 24 15.30 -8.97 17.16
CA ALA A 24 14.38 -9.22 18.27
C ALA A 24 12.93 -8.85 17.90
N ALA A 25 11.96 -9.25 18.71
CA ALA A 25 10.62 -8.74 18.52
C ALA A 25 10.68 -7.21 18.62
N GLU A 26 10.39 -6.52 17.52
CA GLU A 26 10.54 -5.06 17.38
C GLU A 26 9.16 -4.45 17.18
N VAL A 27 8.91 -3.35 17.89
CA VAL A 27 7.70 -2.55 17.69
C VAL A 27 8.12 -1.19 17.16
N THR A 28 7.62 -0.86 15.98
CA THR A 28 7.92 0.40 15.28
C THR A 28 6.64 1.21 15.11
N GLY A 29 6.80 2.51 14.99
CA GLY A 29 5.72 3.43 14.65
C GLY A 29 6.01 4.14 13.33
N ASN A 30 4.97 4.61 12.67
CA ASN A 30 5.11 5.44 11.48
C ASN A 30 4.04 6.54 11.48
N ILE A 31 4.36 7.69 10.90
CA ILE A 31 3.38 8.72 10.55
C ILE A 31 3.75 9.37 9.22
N GLY A 32 2.76 9.92 8.52
CA GLY A 32 2.96 10.56 7.24
C GLY A 32 1.87 11.56 6.88
N VAL A 33 2.18 12.36 5.88
CA VAL A 33 1.27 13.32 5.26
C VAL A 33 1.44 13.28 3.74
N ALA A 34 0.35 13.40 3.01
CA ALA A 34 0.37 13.51 1.55
C ALA A 34 -0.69 14.49 1.05
N SER A 35 -0.47 15.07 -0.14
CA SER A 35 -1.48 15.91 -0.77
C SER A 35 -2.71 15.10 -1.15
N GLN A 36 -2.54 13.86 -1.63
CA GLN A 36 -3.62 12.93 -1.97
C GLN A 36 -3.34 11.58 -1.33
N TYR A 37 -4.38 10.91 -0.84
CA TYR A 37 -4.40 9.48 -0.57
C TYR A 37 -4.78 8.77 -1.87
N VAL A 38 -3.84 8.03 -2.46
CA VAL A 38 -4.07 7.27 -3.70
C VAL A 38 -4.02 5.79 -3.39
N PHE A 39 -5.07 5.06 -3.73
CA PHE A 39 -5.16 3.61 -3.60
C PHE A 39 -5.41 3.01 -5.00
N ARG A 40 -4.46 2.20 -5.49
CA ARG A 40 -4.52 1.55 -6.83
C ARG A 40 -4.95 2.52 -7.93
N GLY A 41 -4.26 3.65 -8.04
CA GLY A 41 -4.54 4.72 -9.02
C GLY A 41 -5.67 5.67 -8.66
N LEU A 42 -6.58 5.32 -7.73
CA LEU A 42 -7.75 6.12 -7.39
C LEU A 42 -7.51 7.02 -6.17
N VAL A 43 -8.00 8.25 -6.21
CA VAL A 43 -7.95 9.15 -5.05
C VAL A 43 -9.04 8.77 -4.04
N PHE A 44 -8.63 8.34 -2.85
CA PHE A 44 -9.50 7.99 -1.73
C PHE A 44 -9.66 9.13 -0.72
N GLY A 45 -8.90 10.22 -0.84
CA GLY A 45 -9.07 11.39 0.02
C GLY A 45 -7.99 12.43 -0.16
N ASP A 46 -8.28 13.66 0.23
CA ASP A 46 -7.30 14.75 0.29
C ASP A 46 -7.68 15.80 1.36
N PRO A 47 -6.69 16.41 2.04
CA PRO A 47 -5.31 15.92 2.19
C PRO A 47 -5.25 14.65 3.05
N GLN A 48 -4.16 13.88 2.94
CA GLN A 48 -3.94 12.68 3.76
C GLN A 48 -3.06 12.98 4.97
N VAL A 49 -3.49 12.51 6.14
CA VAL A 49 -2.66 12.30 7.33
C VAL A 49 -2.82 10.86 7.77
N SER A 50 -1.70 10.19 8.02
CA SER A 50 -1.72 8.77 8.36
C SER A 50 -0.67 8.39 9.40
N GLY A 51 -0.82 7.21 9.98
CA GLY A 51 0.16 6.62 10.87
C GLY A 51 -0.23 5.24 11.36
N GLY A 52 0.75 4.52 11.91
CA GLY A 52 0.57 3.12 12.28
C GLY A 52 1.55 2.63 13.34
N VAL A 53 1.27 1.42 13.80
CA VAL A 53 2.11 0.66 14.73
C VAL A 53 2.30 -0.74 14.16
N ASP A 54 3.55 -1.16 14.09
CA ASP A 54 3.96 -2.43 13.51
C ASP A 54 4.68 -3.27 14.55
N TRP A 55 4.37 -4.56 14.62
CA TRP A 55 5.13 -5.55 15.35
C TRP A 55 5.76 -6.54 14.37
N SER A 56 7.07 -6.75 14.52
CA SER A 56 7.82 -7.79 13.81
C SER A 56 8.33 -8.83 14.79
N GLY A 57 8.01 -10.10 14.55
CA GLY A 57 8.38 -11.23 15.39
C GLY A 57 9.47 -12.11 14.80
N ALA A 58 10.02 -12.98 15.64
CA ALA A 58 10.98 -13.99 15.20
C ALA A 58 10.34 -14.92 14.14
N GLY A 59 11.11 -15.23 13.10
CA GLY A 59 10.67 -16.15 12.05
C GLY A 59 9.82 -15.52 10.95
N GLY A 60 9.70 -14.19 10.90
CA GLY A 60 9.07 -13.46 9.80
C GLY A 60 7.59 -13.15 10.00
N LEU A 61 7.00 -13.53 11.14
CA LEU A 61 5.64 -13.13 11.49
C LEU A 61 5.59 -11.64 11.80
N TYR A 62 4.54 -10.98 11.34
CA TYR A 62 4.28 -9.58 11.67
C TYR A 62 2.78 -9.33 11.83
N ALA A 63 2.45 -8.26 12.53
CA ALA A 63 1.10 -7.73 12.64
C ALA A 63 1.16 -6.24 12.93
N GLY A 64 0.15 -5.49 12.51
CA GLY A 64 0.12 -4.05 12.75
C GLY A 64 -1.24 -3.45 12.48
N THR A 65 -1.27 -2.13 12.66
CA THR A 65 -2.43 -1.32 12.34
C THR A 65 -1.98 -0.02 11.69
N TRP A 66 -2.80 0.48 10.79
CA TRP A 66 -2.62 1.75 10.14
C TRP A 66 -3.91 2.55 10.20
N ILE A 67 -3.81 3.85 10.36
CA ILE A 67 -4.94 4.76 10.47
C ILE A 67 -4.69 5.91 9.51
N SER A 68 -5.70 6.30 8.76
CA SER A 68 -5.62 7.43 7.84
C SER A 68 -6.91 8.21 7.76
N SER A 69 -6.78 9.48 7.41
CA SER A 69 -7.89 10.24 6.84
C SER A 69 -8.18 9.75 5.42
N ALA A 70 -9.44 9.45 5.12
CA ALA A 70 -9.92 9.04 3.79
C ALA A 70 -11.22 9.79 3.49
N ALA A 71 -11.26 10.60 2.43
CA ALA A 71 -12.42 11.42 2.02
C ALA A 71 -13.14 12.23 3.13
N GLY A 72 -12.42 12.65 4.18
CA GLY A 72 -13.01 13.35 5.34
C GLY A 72 -13.56 12.43 6.44
N GLU A 73 -13.41 11.12 6.26
CA GLU A 73 -13.71 10.04 7.18
C GLU A 73 -12.42 9.37 7.66
N GLN A 74 -12.55 8.34 8.49
CA GLN A 74 -11.46 7.54 9.02
C GLN A 74 -11.43 6.18 8.35
N GLU A 75 -10.22 5.74 8.00
CA GLU A 75 -9.89 4.36 7.67
C GLU A 75 -8.96 3.80 8.77
N VAL A 76 -9.25 2.59 9.21
CA VAL A 76 -8.43 1.83 10.16
C VAL A 76 -8.14 0.46 9.57
N ASP A 77 -6.89 0.19 9.31
CA ASP A 77 -6.45 -1.08 8.78
C ASP A 77 -5.87 -1.94 9.89
N PHE A 78 -6.18 -3.22 9.82
CA PHE A 78 -5.53 -4.26 10.61
C PHE A 78 -4.90 -5.27 9.67
N TYR A 79 -3.63 -5.59 9.90
CA TYR A 79 -2.93 -6.55 9.09
C TYR A 79 -2.10 -7.52 9.92
N ALA A 80 -1.96 -8.72 9.40
CA ALA A 80 -1.05 -9.72 9.90
C ALA A 80 -0.59 -10.63 8.77
N GLY A 81 0.63 -11.14 8.88
CA GLY A 81 1.17 -12.00 7.85
C GLY A 81 2.51 -12.60 8.21
N TRP A 82 3.15 -13.11 7.18
CA TRP A 82 4.46 -13.71 7.24
C TRP A 82 5.29 -13.28 6.03
N ALA A 83 6.48 -12.79 6.30
CA ALA A 83 7.43 -12.34 5.29
C ALA A 83 8.84 -12.89 5.50
N ASN A 84 9.58 -12.98 4.41
CA ASN A 84 11.03 -13.20 4.40
C ASN A 84 11.69 -12.28 3.35
N ASP A 85 12.98 -12.51 3.07
CA ASP A 85 13.76 -11.73 2.11
C ASP A 85 13.21 -11.73 0.66
N THR A 86 12.23 -12.56 0.33
CA THR A 86 11.69 -12.73 -1.03
C THR A 86 10.18 -12.70 -1.08
N PHE A 87 9.51 -13.33 -0.11
CA PHE A 87 8.06 -13.52 -0.14
C PHE A 87 7.39 -12.80 1.02
N ASP A 88 6.18 -12.31 0.77
CA ASP A 88 5.25 -11.81 1.77
C ASP A 88 3.85 -12.37 1.50
N ILE A 89 3.19 -12.87 2.54
CA ILE A 89 1.82 -13.37 2.47
C ILE A 89 1.10 -12.85 3.70
N GLY A 90 -0.04 -12.20 3.49
CA GLY A 90 -0.75 -11.57 4.58
C GLY A 90 -2.25 -11.48 4.37
N TYR A 91 -2.88 -10.96 5.42
CA TYR A 91 -4.28 -10.63 5.49
C TYR A 91 -4.42 -9.17 5.90
N LEU A 92 -5.29 -8.43 5.22
CA LEU A 92 -5.69 -7.07 5.55
C LEU A 92 -7.18 -7.04 5.84
N TYR A 93 -7.57 -6.22 6.81
CA TYR A 93 -8.94 -5.84 7.06
C TYR A 93 -9.02 -4.33 7.17
N TYR A 94 -9.74 -3.74 6.22
CA TYR A 94 -10.03 -2.32 6.12
C TYR A 94 -11.32 -2.04 6.88
N TYR A 95 -11.24 -1.23 7.92
CA TYR A 95 -12.36 -0.86 8.77
C TYR A 95 -12.68 0.62 8.61
N PHE A 96 -13.92 0.92 8.23
CA PHE A 96 -14.39 2.29 8.01
C PHE A 96 -15.48 2.66 9.05
N PRO A 97 -15.09 3.07 10.27
CA PRO A 97 -16.02 3.26 11.39
C PRO A 97 -17.12 4.29 11.15
N ASP A 98 -16.82 5.33 10.37
CA ASP A 98 -17.68 6.51 10.19
C ASP A 98 -18.07 6.71 8.72
N ALA A 99 -17.92 5.69 7.86
CA ALA A 99 -18.12 5.87 6.44
C ALA A 99 -19.58 5.91 5.98
N LEU A 100 -19.90 6.87 5.12
CA LEU A 100 -21.24 7.07 4.56
C LEU A 100 -21.48 6.29 3.26
N GLY A 101 -20.43 5.73 2.65
CA GLY A 101 -20.53 5.03 1.36
C GLY A 101 -19.48 3.95 1.10
N THR A 102 -18.42 3.89 1.91
CA THR A 102 -17.38 2.85 1.83
C THR A 102 -17.69 1.74 2.84
N GLN A 103 -17.64 0.50 2.39
CA GLN A 103 -17.79 -0.65 3.28
C GLN A 103 -16.44 -1.20 3.75
N ASP A 104 -16.47 -1.88 4.89
CA ASP A 104 -15.35 -2.68 5.36
C ASP A 104 -15.02 -3.75 4.32
N ALA A 105 -13.72 -3.93 4.07
CA ALA A 105 -13.22 -4.92 3.12
C ALA A 105 -12.15 -5.78 3.79
N ALA A 106 -11.94 -6.97 3.25
CA ALA A 106 -10.84 -7.83 3.66
C ALA A 106 -10.08 -8.28 2.42
N GLU A 107 -8.77 -8.46 2.55
CA GLU A 107 -7.93 -8.99 1.49
C GLU A 107 -7.01 -10.08 2.04
N VAL A 108 -6.80 -11.12 1.23
CA VAL A 108 -5.61 -11.96 1.35
C VAL A 108 -4.68 -11.62 0.20
N TYR A 109 -3.37 -11.55 0.47
CA TYR A 109 -2.40 -11.22 -0.56
C TYR A 109 -1.16 -12.10 -0.48
N ALA A 110 -0.46 -12.15 -1.61
CA ALA A 110 0.89 -12.68 -1.71
C ALA A 110 1.71 -11.78 -2.63
N SER A 111 2.97 -11.53 -2.26
CA SER A 111 3.91 -10.81 -3.08
C SER A 111 5.29 -11.47 -3.08
N ALA A 112 6.06 -11.16 -4.11
CA ALA A 112 7.44 -11.61 -4.24
C ALA A 112 8.32 -10.50 -4.82
N ALA A 113 9.56 -10.41 -4.31
CA ALA A 113 10.53 -9.42 -4.77
C ALA A 113 11.85 -10.08 -5.18
N PHE A 114 12.31 -9.76 -6.39
CA PHE A 114 13.52 -10.29 -7.02
C PHE A 114 14.41 -9.14 -7.51
N GLY A 115 15.29 -8.66 -6.64
CA GLY A 115 16.15 -7.52 -6.95
C GLY A 115 15.29 -6.26 -7.14
N PRO A 116 15.34 -5.58 -8.31
CA PRO A 116 14.56 -4.38 -8.56
C PRO A 116 13.09 -4.68 -8.94
N VAL A 117 12.70 -5.94 -9.08
CA VAL A 117 11.35 -6.32 -9.54
C VAL A 117 10.52 -6.77 -8.35
N SER A 118 9.31 -6.23 -8.22
CA SER A 118 8.28 -6.74 -7.30
C SER A 118 7.05 -7.21 -8.08
N LEU A 119 6.40 -8.26 -7.57
CA LEU A 119 5.15 -8.82 -8.08
C LEU A 119 4.19 -8.99 -6.91
N GLY A 120 2.93 -8.64 -7.10
CA GLY A 120 1.89 -8.78 -6.07
C GLY A 120 0.58 -9.29 -6.64
N VAL A 121 -0.15 -10.04 -5.82
CA VAL A 121 -1.55 -10.40 -6.04
C VAL A 121 -2.33 -10.29 -4.73
N ALA A 122 -3.52 -9.72 -4.79
CA ALA A 122 -4.48 -9.67 -3.69
C ALA A 122 -5.83 -10.17 -4.18
N TYR A 123 -6.59 -10.82 -3.29
CA TYR A 123 -7.98 -11.20 -3.50
C TYR A 123 -8.82 -10.63 -2.36
N ALA A 124 -9.85 -9.88 -2.72
CA ALA A 124 -10.86 -9.38 -1.82
C ALA A 124 -12.17 -10.16 -2.05
N PRO A 125 -12.66 -10.97 -1.09
CA PRO A 125 -13.95 -11.65 -1.21
C PRO A 125 -15.15 -10.70 -1.08
N SER A 126 -14.91 -9.45 -0.66
CA SER A 126 -15.85 -8.34 -0.70
C SER A 126 -15.02 -7.07 -0.83
N GLY A 127 -15.38 -6.23 -1.79
CA GLY A 127 -14.71 -4.97 -2.04
C GLY A 127 -15.22 -3.85 -1.14
N PHE A 128 -14.92 -2.61 -1.55
CA PHE A 128 -15.23 -1.40 -0.80
C PHE A 128 -16.62 -0.82 -1.11
N SER A 129 -17.33 -1.42 -2.07
CA SER A 129 -18.59 -0.90 -2.57
C SER A 129 -19.74 -1.38 -1.68
N ASN A 130 -20.76 -0.54 -1.50
CA ASN A 130 -21.97 -0.91 -0.75
C ASN A 130 -22.96 -1.72 -1.59
N VAL A 131 -22.46 -2.71 -2.32
CA VAL A 131 -23.21 -3.54 -3.26
C VAL A 131 -22.82 -5.00 -3.05
N ASP A 132 -23.74 -5.91 -3.37
CA ASP A 132 -23.44 -7.34 -3.38
C ASP A 132 -22.47 -7.65 -4.54
N ASP A 133 -21.65 -8.70 -4.37
CA ASP A 133 -20.79 -9.30 -5.40
C ASP A 133 -19.74 -8.35 -6.02
N ASP A 134 -19.13 -7.49 -5.21
CA ASP A 134 -18.02 -6.61 -5.61
C ASP A 134 -16.63 -7.22 -5.32
N ASP A 135 -16.54 -8.55 -5.29
CA ASP A 135 -15.28 -9.25 -5.09
C ASP A 135 -14.34 -9.03 -6.27
N TYR A 136 -13.05 -8.90 -5.97
CA TYR A 136 -12.06 -8.56 -6.98
C TYR A 136 -10.71 -9.20 -6.71
N VAL A 137 -9.92 -9.29 -7.78
CA VAL A 137 -8.50 -9.61 -7.75
C VAL A 137 -7.72 -8.37 -8.17
N TYR A 138 -6.64 -8.08 -7.45
CA TYR A 138 -5.67 -7.09 -7.85
C TYR A 138 -4.32 -7.75 -8.12
N ALA A 139 -3.72 -7.49 -9.27
CA ALA A 139 -2.37 -7.94 -9.60
C ALA A 139 -1.48 -6.76 -9.96
N ASN A 140 -0.22 -6.76 -9.54
CA ASN A 140 0.70 -5.65 -9.82
C ASN A 140 2.15 -6.07 -10.05
N VAL A 141 2.88 -5.16 -10.70
CA VAL A 141 4.32 -5.21 -10.90
C VAL A 141 4.95 -3.86 -10.55
N GLY A 142 6.09 -3.91 -9.86
CA GLY A 142 6.93 -2.75 -9.57
C GLY A 142 8.34 -2.92 -10.11
N LEU A 143 8.96 -1.79 -10.50
CA LEU A 143 10.37 -1.70 -10.85
C LEU A 143 11.05 -0.56 -10.10
N ASP A 144 12.01 -0.90 -9.23
CA ASP A 144 12.75 0.04 -8.40
C ASP A 144 14.14 0.34 -8.94
N PHE A 145 14.42 1.63 -9.13
CA PHE A 145 15.70 2.14 -9.62
C PHE A 145 16.33 3.07 -8.59
N ALA A 146 17.51 2.70 -8.09
CA ALA A 146 18.34 3.62 -7.33
C ALA A 146 19.00 4.63 -8.30
N LEU A 147 18.63 5.91 -8.19
CA LEU A 147 19.21 6.99 -9.01
C LEU A 147 20.48 7.55 -8.35
N SER A 148 20.51 7.58 -7.03
CA SER A 148 21.67 7.96 -6.20
C SER A 148 21.51 7.42 -4.78
N ASP A 149 22.46 7.72 -3.89
CA ASP A 149 22.37 7.38 -2.46
C ASP A 149 21.17 8.05 -1.74
N LYS A 150 20.52 9.04 -2.36
CA LYS A 150 19.41 9.81 -1.77
C LYS A 150 18.18 9.90 -2.66
N ALA A 151 18.20 9.28 -3.83
CA ALA A 151 17.12 9.40 -4.79
C ALA A 151 16.80 8.06 -5.44
N SER A 152 15.52 7.77 -5.58
CA SER A 152 14.99 6.58 -6.23
C SER A 152 13.93 6.96 -7.26
N MET A 153 13.67 6.03 -8.18
CA MET A 153 12.52 6.05 -9.06
C MET A 153 11.85 4.68 -9.01
N THR A 154 10.54 4.65 -8.82
CA THR A 154 9.74 3.44 -8.88
C THR A 154 8.74 3.57 -10.02
N LEU A 155 8.70 2.56 -10.89
CA LEU A 155 7.64 2.40 -11.88
C LEU A 155 6.65 1.36 -11.35
N HIS A 156 5.37 1.62 -11.53
CA HIS A 156 4.29 0.75 -11.10
C HIS A 156 3.28 0.54 -12.23
N ALA A 157 2.76 -0.67 -12.32
CA ALA A 157 1.55 -0.98 -13.05
C ALA A 157 0.75 -2.06 -12.30
N GLY A 158 -0.55 -1.88 -12.21
CA GLY A 158 -1.48 -2.80 -11.57
C GLY A 158 -2.76 -2.95 -12.37
N MET A 159 -3.53 -3.98 -12.06
CA MET A 159 -4.84 -4.25 -12.64
C MET A 159 -5.78 -4.76 -11.56
N THR A 160 -6.94 -4.12 -11.47
CA THR A 160 -8.08 -4.57 -10.68
C THR A 160 -9.07 -5.25 -11.62
N GLU A 161 -9.40 -6.51 -11.33
CA GLU A 161 -10.38 -7.31 -12.06
C GLU A 161 -11.51 -7.68 -11.10
N PHE A 162 -12.73 -7.22 -11.38
CA PHE A 162 -13.92 -7.63 -10.63
C PHE A 162 -14.39 -9.00 -11.11
N MET A 163 -14.81 -9.86 -10.17
CA MET A 163 -15.11 -11.26 -10.47
C MET A 163 -16.56 -11.50 -10.90
N ASP A 164 -17.46 -10.56 -10.60
CA ASP A 164 -18.84 -10.60 -11.08
C ASP A 164 -18.97 -9.91 -12.45
N ASP A 165 -19.67 -10.57 -13.38
CA ASP A 165 -19.99 -10.07 -14.72
C ASP A 165 -20.68 -8.69 -14.69
N ALA A 166 -21.38 -8.36 -13.60
CA ALA A 166 -22.03 -7.06 -13.41
C ALA A 166 -21.03 -5.89 -13.24
N PHE A 167 -19.80 -6.20 -12.85
CA PHE A 167 -18.72 -5.24 -12.59
C PHE A 167 -17.51 -5.42 -13.52
N ASP A 168 -17.57 -6.33 -14.51
CA ASP A 168 -16.45 -6.58 -15.44
C ASP A 168 -16.02 -5.30 -16.17
N ASP A 169 -16.99 -4.48 -16.63
CA ASP A 169 -16.75 -3.18 -17.27
C ASP A 169 -16.13 -2.13 -16.31
N ALA A 170 -16.09 -2.39 -15.00
CA ALA A 170 -15.43 -1.55 -14.01
C ALA A 170 -13.97 -1.97 -13.71
N SER A 171 -13.52 -3.09 -14.27
CA SER A 171 -12.11 -3.51 -14.20
C SER A 171 -11.21 -2.48 -14.89
N TYR A 172 -10.04 -2.23 -14.32
CA TYR A 172 -9.17 -1.16 -14.80
C TYR A 172 -7.69 -1.42 -14.50
N VAL A 173 -6.83 -0.71 -15.21
CA VAL A 173 -5.38 -0.69 -15.03
C VAL A 173 -4.97 0.62 -14.37
N ASP A 174 -4.11 0.53 -13.37
CA ASP A 174 -3.45 1.67 -12.76
C ASP A 174 -1.95 1.69 -13.05
N TYR A 175 -1.36 2.87 -13.13
CA TYR A 175 0.07 3.02 -13.35
C TYR A 175 0.60 4.28 -12.67
N ALA A 176 1.85 4.21 -12.21
CA ALA A 176 2.48 5.32 -11.51
C ALA A 176 3.99 5.40 -11.73
N ILE A 177 4.50 6.62 -11.60
CA ILE A 177 5.93 6.90 -11.47
C ILE A 177 6.13 7.69 -10.17
N THR A 178 6.96 7.15 -9.29
CA THR A 178 7.30 7.77 -8.00
C THR A 178 8.77 8.10 -7.95
N PHE A 179 9.10 9.33 -7.55
CA PHE A 179 10.45 9.77 -7.22
C PHE A 179 10.59 9.96 -5.71
N GLY A 180 11.50 9.20 -5.10
CA GLY A 180 11.81 9.31 -3.68
C GLY A 180 13.06 10.16 -3.43
N PHE A 181 13.06 10.92 -2.34
CA PHE A 181 14.15 11.80 -1.88
C PHE A 181 14.39 11.64 -0.37
N GLY A 182 14.64 10.41 0.08
CA GLY A 182 14.58 10.06 1.51
C GLY A 182 13.13 9.94 1.95
N ASP A 183 12.75 10.71 2.98
CA ASP A 183 11.41 10.72 3.56
C ASP A 183 10.36 11.46 2.69
N LEU A 184 10.81 12.24 1.70
CA LEU A 184 9.96 12.95 0.75
C LEU A 184 9.75 12.12 -0.51
N TYR A 185 8.54 12.13 -1.07
CA TYR A 185 8.29 11.62 -2.42
C TYR A 185 7.40 12.54 -3.25
N VAL A 186 7.53 12.39 -4.57
CA VAL A 186 6.62 12.96 -5.57
C VAL A 186 6.18 11.84 -6.49
N MET A 187 4.89 11.76 -6.79
CA MET A 187 4.31 10.73 -7.62
C MET A 187 3.37 11.34 -8.65
N VAL A 188 3.36 10.72 -9.83
CA VAL A 188 2.30 10.88 -10.82
C VAL A 188 1.69 9.50 -11.04
N SER A 189 0.38 9.40 -10.88
CA SER A 189 -0.38 8.17 -11.12
C SER A 189 -1.61 8.45 -11.97
N ASP A 190 -2.10 7.43 -12.66
CA ASP A 190 -3.26 7.53 -13.52
C ASP A 190 -3.85 6.13 -13.76
N THR A 191 -5.02 6.08 -14.39
CA THR A 191 -5.75 4.84 -14.71
C THR A 191 -6.24 4.87 -16.15
N ASP A 192 -6.61 3.72 -16.71
CA ASP A 192 -7.28 3.64 -18.02
C ASP A 192 -8.80 3.87 -17.97
N ILE A 193 -9.34 4.23 -16.81
CA ILE A 193 -10.75 4.60 -16.63
C ILE A 193 -11.04 5.89 -17.43
N ASP A 194 -12.11 5.87 -18.20
CA ASP A 194 -12.56 7.02 -18.99
C ASP A 194 -12.80 8.26 -18.10
N ASP A 195 -12.44 9.44 -18.64
CA ASP A 195 -12.62 10.76 -18.01
C ASP A 195 -11.87 10.99 -16.68
N GLN A 196 -10.97 10.08 -16.26
CA GLN A 196 -10.01 10.33 -15.17
C GLN A 196 -8.84 11.21 -15.66
N GLU A 197 -8.39 12.11 -14.79
CA GLU A 197 -7.17 12.90 -15.02
C GLU A 197 -6.01 12.36 -14.16
N PRO A 198 -4.76 12.48 -14.62
CA PRO A 198 -3.61 12.09 -13.83
C PRO A 198 -3.57 12.78 -12.46
N THR A 199 -3.29 12.00 -11.43
CA THR A 199 -3.14 12.47 -10.05
C THR A 199 -1.68 12.81 -9.76
N PHE A 200 -1.46 13.97 -9.12
CA PHE A 200 -0.16 14.43 -8.68
C PHE A 200 -0.10 14.43 -7.16
N THR A 201 0.83 13.66 -6.61
CA THR A 201 0.97 13.51 -5.15
C THR A 201 2.35 13.97 -4.70
N VAL A 202 2.38 14.78 -3.63
CA VAL A 202 3.59 15.00 -2.82
C VAL A 202 3.31 14.49 -1.43
N GLY A 203 4.27 13.77 -0.84
CA GLY A 203 4.12 13.27 0.52
C GLY A 203 5.43 13.19 1.26
N TYR A 204 5.31 13.12 2.58
CA TYR A 204 6.42 13.03 3.52
C TYR A 204 6.06 12.04 4.62
N GLY A 205 6.91 11.04 4.86
CA GLY A 205 6.68 9.99 5.85
C GLY A 205 7.92 9.73 6.69
N TRP A 206 7.73 9.38 7.97
CA TRP A 206 8.83 9.04 8.86
C TRP A 206 8.45 7.93 9.82
N SER A 207 9.46 7.12 10.16
CA SER A 207 9.32 5.94 11.01
C SER A 207 10.14 6.08 12.29
N PHE A 208 9.70 5.37 13.32
CA PHE A 208 10.30 5.35 14.64
C PHE A 208 10.55 3.92 15.07
N ASP A 209 11.78 3.62 15.47
CA ASP A 209 12.15 2.32 16.02
C ASP A 209 11.94 2.30 17.54
N ASP A 210 11.76 1.10 18.10
CA ASP A 210 11.73 0.82 19.55
C ASP A 210 10.75 1.73 20.35
N ILE A 211 9.49 1.78 19.92
CA ILE A 211 8.48 2.65 20.56
C ILE A 211 7.85 2.08 21.85
N LEU A 212 8.39 0.97 22.37
CA LEU A 212 7.98 0.29 23.61
C LEU A 212 9.17 -0.03 24.53
#